data_AF-A0ABD2HF54-F1
#
_entry.id   AF-A0ABD2HF54-F1
#
_cell.length_a   1.000
_cell.length_b   1.000
_cell.length_c   1.000
_cell.angle_alpha   90.00
_cell.angle_beta   90.00
_cell.angle_gamma   90.00
#
_symmetry.space_group_name_H-M   'P 1'
#
loop_
_entity.id
_entity.type
_entity.pdbx_description
1 polymer ?
#
loop_
_entity_poly.entity_id
_entity_poly.type
_entity_poly.pdbx_seq_one_letter_code
_entity_poly.pdbx_strand_id
1 'polypeptide(L)'
;MTLTGPVLLHLLLLLLLPVSARYFGHIAENSPVGTPVSGVLLPGGSHLNATLTGDYASDFRLVHHRDHRLGLVSAKALDREFIAMYELTVQLPRGAAAVQVEVSDRNDNIPRFIGGNRTVEVHALTPLGTELARFDAKDGDAERNGRVTFYASPESHLLHMAPQTGQVRLVRSLLGVRQATLRLCVRDGGSVALIGDPVFLHVNVQRSGKPRKPRAVRADVALSVSVPQQAALGDLLFTVPDQRFQQRWFQLLSEADSPVQIERDSGRMYLTRDLLEPAEVLVKIHNSRGKKRGSL
;
A
#
# COMPACT_ATOMS: atom_id res chain seq x y z
N MET A 1 33.27 -56.91 66.58
CA MET A 1 32.26 -57.28 65.56
C MET A 1 32.28 -56.20 64.48
N THR A 2 32.97 -56.44 63.37
CA THR A 2 33.06 -55.52 62.23
C THR A 2 32.30 -56.15 61.06
N LEU A 3 31.09 -55.65 60.79
CA LEU A 3 30.28 -56.08 59.66
C LEU A 3 30.77 -55.37 58.39
N THR A 4 31.55 -56.06 57.57
CA THR A 4 31.84 -55.66 56.18
C THR A 4 30.75 -56.24 55.28
N GLY A 5 29.71 -55.46 54.99
CA GLY A 5 28.78 -55.75 53.90
C GLY A 5 29.33 -55.21 52.56
N PRO A 6 29.01 -55.83 51.41
CA PRO A 6 29.51 -55.37 50.12
C PRO A 6 28.93 -54.00 49.76
N VAL A 7 29.81 -53.08 49.33
CA VAL A 7 29.43 -51.77 48.79
C VAL A 7 28.84 -51.98 47.40
N LEU A 8 27.56 -51.69 47.23
CA LEU A 8 26.87 -51.78 45.95
C LEU A 8 27.16 -50.50 45.14
N LEU A 9 28.03 -50.63 44.13
CA LEU A 9 28.31 -49.55 43.17
C LEU A 9 27.12 -49.41 42.21
N HIS A 10 26.26 -48.42 42.44
CA HIS A 10 25.22 -48.03 41.48
C HIS A 10 25.88 -47.28 40.32
N LEU A 11 26.14 -47.98 39.23
CA LEU A 11 26.55 -47.37 37.97
C LEU A 11 25.29 -46.78 37.30
N LEU A 12 25.01 -45.49 37.55
CA LEU A 12 23.98 -44.77 36.82
C LEU A 12 24.51 -44.49 35.41
N LEU A 13 24.24 -45.40 34.47
CA LEU A 13 24.50 -45.17 33.05
C LEU A 13 23.47 -44.15 32.56
N LEU A 14 23.78 -42.86 32.69
CA LEU A 14 23.09 -41.82 31.92
C LEU A 14 23.35 -42.12 30.45
N LEU A 15 22.38 -42.72 29.76
CA LEU A 15 22.28 -42.62 28.31
C LEU A 15 22.14 -41.13 28.00
N LEU A 16 23.28 -40.46 27.79
CA LEU A 16 23.30 -39.24 27.00
C LEU A 16 22.73 -39.64 25.64
N LEU A 17 21.45 -39.35 25.39
CA LEU A 17 20.92 -39.38 24.04
C LEU A 17 21.92 -38.60 23.19
N PRO A 18 22.50 -39.19 22.13
CA PRO A 18 23.53 -38.51 21.37
C PRO A 18 22.91 -37.21 20.87
N VAL A 19 23.58 -36.10 21.17
CA VAL A 19 23.25 -34.79 20.61
C VAL A 19 23.05 -35.00 19.12
N SER A 20 21.82 -34.82 18.65
CA SER A 20 21.45 -35.00 17.24
C SER A 20 22.28 -34.00 16.45
N ALA A 21 23.34 -34.49 15.80
CA ALA A 21 24.23 -33.65 15.01
C ALA A 21 23.37 -32.88 13.99
N ARG A 22 23.47 -31.56 14.01
CA ARG A 22 22.69 -30.67 13.14
C ARG A 22 23.56 -30.22 11.99
N TYR A 23 23.06 -30.42 10.79
CA TYR A 23 23.69 -30.03 9.53
C TYR A 23 22.86 -28.95 8.87
N PHE A 24 23.55 -27.98 8.28
CA PHE A 24 22.92 -26.90 7.53
C PHE A 24 23.37 -27.02 6.08
N GLY A 25 22.38 -27.11 5.21
CA GLY A 25 22.55 -27.26 3.78
C GLY A 25 21.96 -26.08 3.04
N HIS A 26 22.49 -25.81 1.84
CA HIS A 26 21.84 -24.93 0.89
C HIS A 26 21.86 -25.51 -0.51
N ILE A 27 20.82 -25.20 -1.28
CA ILE A 27 20.67 -25.59 -2.68
C ILE A 27 19.90 -24.49 -3.40
N ALA A 28 20.35 -24.08 -4.59
CA ALA A 28 19.60 -23.10 -5.37
C ALA A 28 18.31 -23.74 -5.91
N GLU A 29 17.21 -23.01 -5.90
CA GLU A 29 15.99 -23.44 -6.58
C GLU A 29 16.20 -23.58 -8.08
N ASN A 30 15.25 -24.26 -8.74
CA ASN A 30 15.30 -24.58 -10.17
C ASN A 30 16.54 -25.37 -10.62
N SER A 31 17.38 -25.83 -9.67
CA SER A 31 18.53 -26.68 -9.97
C SER A 31 18.06 -28.02 -10.53
N PRO A 32 18.81 -28.62 -11.48
CA PRO A 32 18.47 -29.92 -12.04
C PRO A 32 18.30 -31.00 -10.97
N VAL A 33 17.50 -32.01 -11.28
CA VAL A 33 17.31 -33.18 -10.41
C VAL A 33 18.66 -33.87 -10.15
N GLY A 34 18.91 -34.23 -8.90
CA GLY A 34 20.16 -34.85 -8.47
C GLY A 34 21.25 -33.85 -8.10
N THR A 35 20.95 -32.55 -8.04
CA THR A 35 21.88 -31.54 -7.56
C THR A 35 22.19 -31.77 -6.07
N PRO A 36 23.47 -31.80 -5.67
CA PRO A 36 23.84 -31.97 -4.26
C PRO A 36 23.50 -30.75 -3.42
N VAL A 37 23.04 -31.02 -2.19
CA VAL A 37 22.84 -30.00 -1.16
C VAL A 37 24.20 -29.68 -0.55
N SER A 38 24.67 -28.46 -0.76
CA SER A 38 25.97 -28.00 -0.28
C SER A 38 25.96 -27.88 1.23
N GLY A 39 26.99 -28.38 1.91
CA GLY A 39 27.08 -28.36 3.38
C GLY A 39 26.52 -29.60 4.08
N VAL A 40 25.81 -30.49 3.35
CA VAL A 40 25.27 -31.74 3.91
C VAL A 40 26.14 -32.91 3.48
N LEU A 41 27.04 -33.32 4.38
CA LEU A 41 27.83 -34.53 4.22
C LEU A 41 27.85 -35.29 5.55
N LEU A 42 26.98 -36.30 5.63
CA LEU A 42 26.74 -37.08 6.82
C LEU A 42 27.74 -38.24 6.91
N PRO A 43 28.14 -38.66 8.12
CA PRO A 43 28.89 -39.89 8.27
C PRO A 43 28.01 -41.05 7.80
N GLY A 44 28.47 -41.76 6.76
CA GLY A 44 27.90 -43.03 6.36
C GLY A 44 28.79 -44.17 6.83
N GLY A 45 28.20 -45.35 6.93
CA GLY A 45 28.94 -46.61 7.01
C GLY A 45 28.75 -47.35 5.70
N SER A 46 29.59 -48.35 5.45
CA SER A 46 29.69 -49.04 4.16
C SER A 46 28.37 -49.67 3.67
N HIS A 47 27.37 -49.93 4.53
CA HIS A 47 26.09 -50.55 4.16
C HIS A 47 24.93 -50.16 5.10
N LEU A 48 24.78 -48.87 5.44
CA LEU A 48 23.75 -48.46 6.41
C LEU A 48 22.40 -48.20 5.73
N ASN A 49 21.34 -48.82 6.24
CA ASN A 49 19.94 -48.48 5.94
C ASN A 49 19.62 -47.12 6.57
N ALA A 50 20.03 -46.03 5.91
CA ALA A 50 19.66 -44.69 6.31
C ALA A 50 18.29 -44.34 5.70
N THR A 51 17.41 -43.75 6.50
CA THR A 51 16.11 -43.27 6.01
C THR A 51 15.99 -41.77 6.23
N LEU A 52 15.42 -41.10 5.24
CA LEU A 52 15.14 -39.68 5.28
C LEU A 52 13.67 -39.49 5.68
N THR A 53 13.44 -38.68 6.70
CA THR A 53 12.11 -38.40 7.26
C THR A 53 11.94 -36.89 7.45
N GLY A 54 10.69 -36.44 7.54
CA GLY A 54 10.32 -35.03 7.63
C GLY A 54 9.28 -34.68 6.58
N ASP A 55 8.72 -33.47 6.70
CA ASP A 55 7.77 -32.96 5.71
C ASP A 55 8.48 -32.77 4.37
N TYR A 56 7.84 -33.23 3.29
CA TYR A 56 8.38 -33.18 1.93
C TYR A 56 9.76 -33.83 1.76
N ALA A 57 10.14 -34.77 2.64
CA ALA A 57 11.40 -35.51 2.54
C ALA A 57 11.60 -36.20 1.18
N SER A 58 10.52 -36.56 0.49
CA SER A 58 10.54 -37.13 -0.87
C SER A 58 11.11 -36.20 -1.94
N ASP A 59 11.21 -34.89 -1.67
CA ASP A 59 11.86 -33.93 -2.56
C ASP A 59 13.38 -34.09 -2.59
N PHE A 60 13.94 -34.91 -1.70
CA PHE A 60 15.35 -35.24 -1.61
C PHE A 60 15.60 -36.75 -1.58
N ARG A 61 16.84 -37.13 -1.82
CA ARG A 61 17.30 -38.52 -1.65
C ARG A 61 18.73 -38.54 -1.13
N LEU A 62 19.03 -39.60 -0.37
CA LEU A 62 20.38 -39.87 0.11
C LEU A 62 21.20 -40.54 -0.99
N VAL A 63 22.46 -40.14 -1.12
CA VAL A 63 23.43 -40.74 -2.06
C VAL A 63 24.70 -41.14 -1.33
N HIS A 64 25.22 -42.31 -1.67
CA HIS A 64 26.46 -42.81 -1.09
C HIS A 64 27.67 -42.32 -1.87
N HIS A 65 28.64 -41.74 -1.16
CA HIS A 65 29.93 -41.36 -1.70
C HIS A 65 30.96 -42.48 -1.48
N ARG A 66 32.04 -42.45 -2.28
CA ARG A 66 33.12 -43.46 -2.24
C ARG A 66 33.90 -43.48 -0.92
N ASP A 67 33.90 -42.38 -0.19
CA ASP A 67 34.52 -42.21 1.13
C ASP A 67 33.62 -42.68 2.28
N HIS A 68 32.62 -43.50 1.97
CA HIS A 68 31.61 -43.98 2.90
C HIS A 68 30.74 -42.88 3.50
N ARG A 69 30.65 -41.68 2.91
CA ARG A 69 29.76 -40.62 3.42
C ARG A 69 28.41 -40.62 2.70
N LEU A 70 27.42 -40.03 3.36
CA LEU A 70 26.07 -39.85 2.83
C LEU A 70 25.88 -38.39 2.45
N GLY A 71 25.69 -38.14 1.16
CA GLY A 71 25.28 -36.86 0.63
C GLY A 71 23.76 -36.78 0.54
N LEU A 72 23.24 -35.57 0.47
CA LEU A 72 21.84 -35.29 0.16
C LEU A 72 21.77 -34.63 -1.21
N VAL A 73 20.90 -35.13 -2.10
CA VAL A 73 20.66 -34.52 -3.41
C VAL A 73 19.16 -34.28 -3.61
N SER A 74 18.80 -33.33 -4.47
CA SER A 74 17.42 -33.13 -4.87
C SER A 74 16.87 -34.32 -5.67
N ALA A 75 15.61 -34.69 -5.42
CA ALA A 75 14.88 -35.69 -6.18
C ALA A 75 13.97 -35.06 -7.25
N LYS A 76 13.74 -33.74 -7.16
CA LYS A 76 13.04 -32.92 -8.15
C LYS A 76 13.63 -31.51 -8.20
N ALA A 77 13.18 -30.68 -9.14
CA ALA A 77 13.44 -29.25 -9.08
C ALA A 77 12.70 -28.66 -7.86
N LEU A 78 13.42 -27.87 -7.06
CA LEU A 78 12.86 -27.19 -5.89
C LEU A 78 12.40 -25.79 -6.29
N ASP A 79 11.41 -25.29 -5.57
CA ASP A 79 10.77 -23.98 -5.75
C ASP A 79 10.72 -23.32 -4.37
N ARG A 80 11.43 -22.21 -4.21
CA ARG A 80 11.56 -21.49 -2.95
C ARG A 80 10.26 -20.79 -2.58
N GLU A 81 9.50 -20.30 -3.55
CA GLU A 81 8.20 -19.67 -3.30
C GLU A 81 7.20 -20.65 -2.70
N PHE A 82 7.37 -21.94 -2.99
CA PHE A 82 6.60 -23.00 -2.34
C PHE A 82 7.18 -23.40 -0.97
N ILE A 83 8.46 -23.79 -0.90
CA ILE A 83 9.14 -24.15 0.35
C ILE A 83 10.56 -23.60 0.35
N ALA A 84 10.80 -22.56 1.16
CA ALA A 84 12.11 -21.92 1.30
C ALA A 84 13.07 -22.68 2.25
N MET A 85 12.53 -23.46 3.19
CA MET A 85 13.30 -24.13 4.23
C MET A 85 12.73 -25.50 4.54
N TYR A 86 13.58 -26.52 4.52
CA TYR A 86 13.23 -27.87 4.90
C TYR A 86 13.86 -28.23 6.24
N GLU A 87 13.09 -28.86 7.12
CA GLU A 87 13.57 -29.48 8.35
C GLU A 87 13.45 -31.00 8.23
N LEU A 88 14.58 -31.64 7.96
CA LEU A 88 14.65 -33.08 7.71
C LEU A 88 15.38 -33.79 8.84
N THR A 89 15.10 -35.07 9.00
CA THR A 89 15.83 -35.96 9.91
C THR A 89 16.31 -37.17 9.15
N VAL A 90 17.61 -37.43 9.21
CA VAL A 90 18.23 -38.65 8.70
C VAL A 90 18.39 -39.63 9.84
N GLN A 91 17.65 -40.73 9.78
CA GLN A 91 17.81 -41.85 10.69
C GLN A 91 19.02 -42.68 10.25
N LEU A 92 19.96 -42.86 11.17
CA LEU A 92 21.17 -43.63 11.00
C LEU A 92 21.17 -44.82 11.98
N PRO A 93 21.87 -45.92 11.67
CA PRO A 93 21.92 -47.08 12.56
C PRO A 93 22.47 -46.82 13.97
N ARG A 94 23.19 -45.72 14.20
CA ARG A 94 23.74 -45.34 15.52
C ARG A 94 23.20 -43.99 16.03
N GLY A 95 22.10 -43.49 15.49
CA GLY A 95 21.48 -42.24 15.95
C GLY A 95 20.69 -41.52 14.86
N ALA A 96 20.35 -40.27 15.09
CA ALA A 96 19.69 -39.43 14.10
C ALA A 96 20.46 -38.12 13.91
N ALA A 97 20.44 -37.59 12.69
CA ALA A 97 20.98 -36.29 12.38
C ALA A 97 19.86 -35.37 11.90
N ALA A 98 19.80 -34.16 12.44
CA ALA A 98 18.89 -33.12 11.95
C ALA A 98 19.56 -32.40 10.77
N VAL A 99 18.83 -32.21 9.68
CA VAL A 99 19.32 -31.53 8.48
C VAL A 99 18.36 -30.40 8.15
N GLN A 100 18.84 -29.17 8.21
CA GLN A 100 18.10 -28.01 7.75
C GLN A 100 18.61 -27.64 6.36
N VAL A 101 17.73 -27.55 5.37
CA VAL A 101 18.09 -27.19 4.00
C VAL A 101 17.41 -25.89 3.60
N GLU A 102 18.22 -24.87 3.34
CA GLU A 102 17.79 -23.59 2.79
C GLU A 102 17.76 -23.67 1.25
N VAL A 103 16.63 -23.29 0.66
CA VAL A 103 16.54 -23.11 -0.79
C VAL A 103 16.94 -21.69 -1.12
N SER A 104 18.06 -21.54 -1.83
CA SER A 104 18.57 -20.22 -2.23
C SER A 104 17.78 -19.68 -3.42
N ASP A 105 17.40 -18.41 -3.28
CA ASP A 105 16.57 -17.67 -4.21
C ASP A 105 17.20 -17.49 -5.60
N ARG A 106 16.40 -17.67 -6.63
CA ARG A 106 16.69 -17.29 -8.02
C ARG A 106 15.69 -16.23 -8.47
N ASN A 107 16.09 -15.48 -9.48
CA ASN A 107 15.26 -14.41 -10.03
C ASN A 107 14.43 -14.96 -11.19
N ASP A 108 13.43 -15.79 -10.90
CA ASP A 108 12.61 -16.48 -11.89
C ASP A 108 11.13 -16.08 -11.89
N ASN A 109 10.68 -15.31 -10.91
CA ASN A 109 9.39 -14.65 -10.99
C ASN A 109 9.51 -13.29 -11.68
N ILE A 110 8.53 -12.99 -12.54
CA ILE A 110 8.44 -11.71 -13.23
C ILE A 110 7.52 -10.80 -12.40
N PRO A 111 7.87 -9.53 -12.16
CA PRO A 111 7.04 -8.63 -11.37
C PRO A 111 5.73 -8.32 -12.10
N ARG A 112 4.61 -8.31 -11.38
CA ARG A 112 3.27 -8.10 -11.94
C ARG A 112 2.52 -6.99 -11.23
N PHE A 113 1.90 -6.10 -12.01
CA PHE A 113 0.99 -5.09 -11.46
C PHE A 113 -0.21 -5.75 -10.76
N ILE A 114 -0.61 -5.19 -9.62
CA ILE A 114 -1.87 -5.50 -8.96
C ILE A 114 -2.97 -4.65 -9.62
N GLY A 115 -3.74 -5.29 -10.48
CA GLY A 115 -4.71 -4.62 -11.36
C GLY A 115 -4.11 -4.32 -12.73
N GLY A 116 -4.78 -3.46 -13.51
CA GLY A 116 -4.40 -3.20 -14.89
C GLY A 116 -4.49 -1.74 -15.29
N ASN A 117 -4.81 -1.51 -16.55
CA ASN A 117 -4.98 -0.17 -17.11
C ASN A 117 -5.99 0.65 -16.31
N ARG A 118 -5.72 1.94 -16.15
CA ARG A 118 -6.62 2.87 -15.44
C ARG A 118 -6.85 4.12 -16.26
N THR A 119 -8.04 4.68 -16.11
CA THR A 119 -8.39 5.99 -16.66
C THR A 119 -8.72 6.92 -15.52
N VAL A 120 -8.16 8.12 -15.54
CA VAL A 120 -8.43 9.17 -14.56
C VAL A 120 -8.91 10.44 -15.26
N GLU A 121 -9.91 11.08 -14.67
CA GLU A 121 -10.38 12.38 -15.11
C GLU A 121 -9.82 13.46 -14.21
N VAL A 122 -9.16 14.45 -14.80
CA VAL A 122 -8.46 15.50 -14.07
C VAL A 122 -8.81 16.86 -14.64
N HIS A 123 -8.86 17.88 -13.79
CA HIS A 123 -9.10 19.23 -14.27
C HIS A 123 -7.82 19.84 -14.87
N ALA A 124 -7.96 20.70 -15.88
CA ALA A 124 -6.82 21.41 -16.47
C ALA A 124 -6.03 22.29 -15.48
N LEU A 125 -6.67 22.68 -14.36
CA LEU A 125 -6.09 23.46 -13.26
C LEU A 125 -5.68 22.60 -12.05
N THR A 126 -5.53 21.28 -12.23
CA THR A 126 -5.05 20.40 -11.15
C THR A 126 -3.68 20.90 -10.64
N PRO A 127 -3.51 21.11 -9.32
CA PRO A 127 -2.23 21.58 -8.77
C PRO A 127 -1.07 20.62 -9.08
N LEU A 128 0.12 21.19 -9.29
CA LEU A 128 1.35 20.39 -9.38
C LEU A 128 1.59 19.63 -8.07
N GLY A 129 2.20 18.46 -8.17
CA GLY A 129 2.43 17.54 -7.07
C GLY A 129 1.23 16.63 -6.73
N THR A 130 0.05 16.88 -7.30
CA THR A 130 -1.13 16.03 -7.07
C THR A 130 -0.87 14.60 -7.54
N GLU A 131 -1.15 13.62 -6.68
CA GLU A 131 -1.18 12.20 -7.03
C GLU A 131 -2.45 11.92 -7.84
N LEU A 132 -2.28 11.55 -9.11
CA LEU A 132 -3.40 11.24 -10.01
C LEU A 132 -3.83 9.78 -9.92
N ALA A 133 -2.86 8.89 -9.67
CA ALA A 133 -3.07 7.47 -9.54
C ALA A 133 -1.93 6.85 -8.73
N ARG A 134 -2.18 5.66 -8.19
CA ARG A 134 -1.16 4.79 -7.58
C ARG A 134 -1.29 3.39 -8.09
N PHE A 135 -0.18 2.84 -8.54
CA PHE A 135 -0.06 1.46 -8.95
C PHE A 135 0.70 0.67 -7.90
N ASP A 136 0.41 -0.61 -7.83
CA ASP A 136 1.07 -1.55 -6.95
C ASP A 136 1.48 -2.76 -7.79
N ALA A 137 2.49 -3.49 -7.35
CA ALA A 137 3.02 -4.65 -8.06
C ALA A 137 3.63 -5.62 -7.07
N LYS A 138 3.67 -6.90 -7.45
CA LYS A 138 4.26 -7.97 -6.66
C LYS A 138 5.19 -8.80 -7.52
N ASP A 139 6.23 -9.25 -6.86
CA ASP A 139 7.15 -10.25 -7.35
C ASP A 139 7.22 -11.37 -6.29
N GLY A 140 7.34 -12.62 -6.74
CA GLY A 140 7.33 -13.80 -5.87
C GLY A 140 8.68 -14.05 -5.20
N ASP A 141 9.75 -13.59 -5.86
CA ASP A 141 11.13 -13.82 -5.44
C ASP A 141 11.44 -13.13 -4.09
N ALA A 142 12.53 -13.54 -3.45
CA ALA A 142 12.96 -12.97 -2.18
C ALA A 142 13.79 -11.69 -2.35
N GLU A 143 13.76 -10.86 -1.31
CA GLU A 143 14.68 -9.74 -1.11
C GLU A 143 14.87 -8.82 -2.33
N ARG A 144 16.06 -8.84 -2.96
CA ARG A 144 16.42 -7.99 -4.09
C ARG A 144 15.74 -8.45 -5.38
N ASN A 145 15.61 -9.76 -5.57
CA ASN A 145 14.94 -10.34 -6.73
C ASN A 145 13.43 -10.09 -6.65
N GLY A 146 12.86 -10.05 -5.44
CA GLY A 146 11.46 -9.65 -5.26
C GLY A 146 11.17 -8.14 -5.27
N ARG A 147 12.20 -7.28 -5.34
CA ARG A 147 12.03 -5.85 -5.11
C ARG A 147 11.58 -5.10 -6.36
N VAL A 148 10.29 -4.81 -6.41
CA VAL A 148 9.69 -4.05 -7.52
C VAL A 148 10.15 -2.59 -7.57
N THR A 149 10.44 -2.13 -8.78
CA THR A 149 10.74 -0.74 -9.13
C THR A 149 9.89 -0.30 -10.30
N PHE A 150 9.12 0.76 -10.11
CA PHE A 150 8.22 1.32 -11.11
C PHE A 150 8.90 2.39 -11.97
N TYR A 151 8.48 2.51 -13.23
CA TYR A 151 8.94 3.58 -14.11
C TYR A 151 7.98 3.81 -15.28
N ALA A 152 8.05 4.99 -15.90
CA ALA A 152 7.35 5.27 -17.15
C ALA A 152 8.33 5.13 -18.32
N SER A 153 7.89 4.50 -19.42
CA SER A 153 8.72 4.36 -20.63
C SER A 153 7.88 4.57 -21.90
N PRO A 154 8.11 5.65 -22.66
CA PRO A 154 9.11 6.70 -22.39
C PRO A 154 8.76 7.53 -21.16
N GLU A 155 9.76 8.26 -20.63
CA GLU A 155 9.52 9.24 -19.57
C GLU A 155 8.54 10.32 -20.04
N SER A 156 7.66 10.75 -19.14
CA SER A 156 6.70 11.82 -19.43
C SER A 156 7.15 13.13 -18.81
N HIS A 157 7.03 14.21 -19.58
CA HIS A 157 7.29 15.57 -19.10
C HIS A 157 6.12 16.16 -18.28
N LEU A 158 4.93 15.52 -18.34
CA LEU A 158 3.75 15.96 -17.60
C LEU A 158 3.61 15.24 -16.27
N LEU A 159 4.01 13.97 -16.23
CA LEU A 159 3.69 13.05 -15.16
C LEU A 159 4.93 12.27 -14.74
N HIS A 160 5.14 12.16 -13.43
CA HIS A 160 6.25 11.42 -12.86
C HIS A 160 5.74 10.23 -12.06
N MET A 161 6.26 9.03 -12.35
CA MET A 161 6.01 7.83 -11.57
C MET A 161 7.12 7.66 -10.52
N ALA A 162 6.74 7.66 -9.25
CA ALA A 162 7.67 7.46 -8.14
C ALA A 162 8.13 5.99 -8.08
N PRO A 163 9.43 5.69 -8.26
CA PRO A 163 9.90 4.32 -8.50
C PRO A 163 9.63 3.33 -7.37
N GLN A 164 9.58 3.77 -6.11
CA GLN A 164 9.42 2.91 -4.95
C GLN A 164 7.96 2.79 -4.47
N THR A 165 7.10 3.74 -4.85
CA THR A 165 5.74 3.83 -4.28
C THR A 165 4.63 3.66 -5.31
N GLY A 166 4.99 3.62 -6.61
CA GLY A 166 4.03 3.50 -7.71
C GLY A 166 3.10 4.71 -7.87
N GLN A 167 3.35 5.81 -7.15
CA GLN A 167 2.56 7.05 -7.25
C GLN A 167 2.85 7.76 -8.56
N VAL A 168 1.81 8.09 -9.31
CA VAL A 168 1.91 8.93 -10.51
C VAL A 168 1.45 10.34 -10.16
N ARG A 169 2.38 11.30 -10.21
CA ARG A 169 2.15 12.69 -9.82
C ARG A 169 2.23 13.64 -11.00
N LEU A 170 1.45 14.71 -10.94
CA LEU A 170 1.51 15.81 -11.90
C LEU A 170 2.74 16.69 -11.65
N VAL A 171 3.62 16.84 -12.64
CA VAL A 171 4.84 17.66 -12.53
C VAL A 171 4.86 18.87 -13.46
N ARG A 172 3.95 18.93 -14.43
CA ARG A 172 3.76 20.10 -15.31
C ARG A 172 2.28 20.41 -15.52
N SER A 173 1.99 21.67 -15.89
CA SER A 173 0.63 22.13 -16.17
C SER A 173 -0.09 21.29 -17.23
N LEU A 174 -1.39 21.06 -17.03
CA LEU A 174 -2.29 20.40 -17.98
C LEU A 174 -3.04 21.40 -18.88
N LEU A 175 -2.73 22.70 -18.78
CA LEU A 175 -3.32 23.70 -19.66
C LEU A 175 -3.00 23.40 -21.13
N GLY A 176 -4.04 23.30 -21.96
CA GLY A 176 -3.91 22.97 -23.39
C GLY A 176 -3.82 21.46 -23.68
N VAL A 177 -3.65 20.61 -22.66
CA VAL A 177 -3.67 19.16 -22.79
C VAL A 177 -5.12 18.67 -22.80
N ARG A 178 -5.47 17.78 -23.73
CA ARG A 178 -6.80 17.12 -23.78
C ARG A 178 -6.77 15.74 -23.16
N GLN A 179 -5.73 14.98 -23.49
CA GLN A 179 -5.50 13.63 -23.01
C GLN A 179 -4.01 13.37 -22.94
N ALA A 180 -3.60 12.49 -22.02
CA ALA A 180 -2.25 11.96 -21.96
C ALA A 180 -2.32 10.47 -21.64
N THR A 181 -1.45 9.67 -22.24
CA THR A 181 -1.32 8.24 -21.93
C THR A 181 0.09 7.97 -21.46
N LEU A 182 0.22 7.31 -20.31
CA LEU A 182 1.49 6.84 -19.76
C LEU A 182 1.56 5.32 -19.85
N ARG A 183 2.62 4.81 -20.46
CA ARG A 183 2.99 3.40 -20.38
C ARG A 183 3.85 3.20 -19.13
N LEU A 184 3.28 2.54 -18.13
CA LEU A 184 3.92 2.24 -16.86
C LEU A 184 4.48 0.83 -16.92
N CYS A 185 5.72 0.70 -16.46
CA CYS A 185 6.46 -0.54 -16.41
C CYS A 185 6.86 -0.82 -14.97
N VAL A 186 7.10 -2.09 -14.68
CA VAL A 186 7.66 -2.55 -13.41
C VAL A 186 8.80 -3.50 -13.73
N ARG A 187 9.87 -3.41 -12.95
CA ARG A 187 10.99 -4.34 -13.01
C ARG A 187 11.39 -4.76 -11.61
N ASP A 188 12.03 -5.89 -11.50
CA ASP A 188 12.63 -6.34 -10.26
C ASP A 188 14.02 -5.71 -10.05
N GLY A 189 14.65 -6.11 -8.95
CA GLY A 189 16.01 -5.74 -8.62
C GLY A 189 17.04 -6.78 -9.01
N GLY A 190 16.72 -7.81 -9.80
CA GLY A 190 17.61 -8.92 -10.15
C GLY A 190 18.95 -8.51 -10.76
N SER A 191 19.93 -9.42 -10.78
CA SER A 191 21.21 -9.18 -11.49
C SER A 191 21.00 -9.03 -12.99
N VAL A 192 20.06 -9.79 -13.53
CA VAL A 192 19.40 -9.52 -14.80
C VAL A 192 17.97 -9.16 -14.42
N ALA A 193 17.58 -7.91 -14.64
CA ALA A 193 16.27 -7.45 -14.20
C ALA A 193 15.16 -8.02 -15.10
N LEU A 194 14.15 -8.67 -14.53
CA LEU A 194 12.96 -9.05 -15.28
C LEU A 194 11.97 -7.89 -15.29
N ILE A 195 11.30 -7.72 -16.43
CA ILE A 195 10.37 -6.63 -16.68
C ILE A 195 8.98 -7.22 -16.85
N GLY A 196 8.05 -6.74 -16.04
CA GLY A 196 6.66 -7.12 -16.09
C GLY A 196 5.91 -6.57 -17.30
N ASP A 197 4.75 -7.15 -17.57
CA ASP A 197 3.85 -6.62 -18.58
C ASP A 197 3.43 -5.17 -18.23
N PRO A 198 3.46 -4.27 -19.22
CA PRO A 198 3.15 -2.86 -18.99
C PRO A 198 1.66 -2.64 -18.73
N VAL A 199 1.34 -1.63 -17.93
CA VAL A 199 -0.02 -1.10 -17.77
C VAL A 199 -0.09 0.35 -18.24
N PHE A 200 -1.27 0.78 -18.65
CA PHE A 200 -1.50 2.09 -19.22
C PHE A 200 -2.34 2.96 -18.28
N LEU A 201 -1.87 4.17 -18.01
CA LEU A 201 -2.64 5.23 -17.38
C LEU A 201 -3.13 6.20 -18.44
N HIS A 202 -4.44 6.25 -18.66
CA HIS A 202 -5.10 7.24 -19.50
C HIS A 202 -5.57 8.41 -18.64
N VAL A 203 -5.12 9.62 -18.96
CA VAL A 203 -5.48 10.85 -18.27
C VAL A 203 -6.34 11.68 -19.19
N ASN A 204 -7.62 11.81 -18.85
CA ASN A 204 -8.57 12.67 -19.57
C ASN A 204 -8.63 14.02 -18.87
N VAL A 205 -8.24 15.07 -19.58
CA VAL A 205 -8.21 16.43 -19.03
C VAL A 205 -9.55 17.10 -19.32
N GLN A 206 -10.36 17.22 -18.28
CA GLN A 206 -11.58 18.01 -18.33
C GLN A 206 -11.19 19.48 -18.41
N ARG A 207 -11.54 20.10 -19.53
CA ARG A 207 -11.66 21.55 -19.59
C ARG A 207 -12.77 21.95 -18.65
N SER A 208 -12.66 23.12 -18.03
CA SER A 208 -13.79 23.73 -17.35
C SER A 208 -15.00 23.68 -18.31
N GLY A 209 -15.97 22.81 -18.03
CA GLY A 209 -17.35 23.24 -18.20
C GLY A 209 -17.46 24.55 -17.44
N LYS A 210 -18.13 25.57 -18.02
CA LYS A 210 -18.39 26.88 -17.40
C LYS A 210 -18.32 26.74 -15.89
N PRO A 211 -17.47 27.51 -15.17
CA PRO A 211 -17.17 27.27 -13.77
C PRO A 211 -18.45 26.85 -13.09
N ARG A 212 -18.50 25.61 -12.58
CA ARG A 212 -19.67 25.18 -11.81
C ARG A 212 -19.77 26.25 -10.74
N LYS A 213 -20.79 27.12 -10.83
CA LYS A 213 -21.10 28.09 -9.79
C LYS A 213 -20.95 27.29 -8.49
N PRO A 214 -20.15 27.75 -7.50
CA PRO A 214 -20.05 27.03 -6.23
C PRO A 214 -21.47 26.69 -5.86
N ARG A 215 -21.75 25.40 -5.65
CA ARG A 215 -23.11 24.90 -5.45
C ARG A 215 -23.61 25.68 -4.25
N ALA A 216 -24.31 26.79 -4.51
CA ALA A 216 -25.07 27.48 -3.51
C ALA A 216 -25.94 26.36 -2.97
N VAL A 217 -25.90 26.15 -1.66
CA VAL A 217 -26.94 25.37 -1.02
C VAL A 217 -28.22 26.05 -1.51
N ARG A 218 -28.87 25.41 -2.48
CA ARG A 218 -30.06 25.94 -3.13
C ARG A 218 -31.18 25.71 -2.15
N ALA A 219 -31.21 26.56 -1.13
CA ALA A 219 -32.42 26.89 -0.43
C ALA A 219 -32.84 28.21 -1.09
N ASP A 220 -33.52 28.12 -2.23
CA ASP A 220 -34.22 29.25 -2.82
C ASP A 220 -35.42 29.53 -1.87
N VAL A 221 -35.15 30.06 -0.68
CA VAL A 221 -36.18 30.59 0.20
C VAL A 221 -36.35 32.04 -0.21
N ALA A 222 -37.16 32.28 -1.22
CA ALA A 222 -37.64 33.62 -1.53
C ALA A 222 -38.62 34.01 -0.42
N LEU A 223 -38.23 34.97 0.42
CA LEU A 223 -39.07 35.53 1.48
C LEU A 223 -39.59 36.87 1.00
N SER A 224 -40.89 36.97 0.76
CA SER A 224 -41.55 38.25 0.50
C SER A 224 -41.80 38.95 1.84
N VAL A 225 -41.19 40.11 2.03
CA VAL A 225 -41.39 40.96 3.22
C VAL A 225 -42.19 42.19 2.79
N SER A 226 -43.37 42.39 3.38
CA SER A 226 -44.15 43.61 3.17
C SER A 226 -43.60 44.71 4.07
N VAL A 227 -43.10 45.80 3.46
CA VAL A 227 -42.63 46.99 4.18
C VAL A 227 -43.81 47.95 4.35
N PRO A 228 -44.17 48.37 5.58
CA PRO A 228 -45.21 49.36 5.79
C PRO A 228 -44.87 50.68 5.09
N GLN A 229 -45.88 51.35 4.51
CA GLN A 229 -45.69 52.62 3.78
C GLN A 229 -45.19 53.77 4.67
N GLN A 230 -45.21 53.59 6.00
CA GLN A 230 -44.75 54.54 7.01
C GLN A 230 -43.38 54.18 7.59
N ALA A 231 -42.68 53.17 7.03
CA ALA A 231 -41.36 52.77 7.50
C ALA A 231 -40.37 53.93 7.33
N ALA A 232 -39.70 54.29 8.43
CA ALA A 232 -38.67 55.32 8.46
C ALA A 232 -37.28 54.71 8.23
N LEU A 233 -36.33 55.56 7.85
CA LEU A 233 -34.92 55.17 7.76
C LEU A 233 -34.43 54.66 9.13
N GLY A 234 -33.85 53.46 9.14
CA GLY A 234 -33.40 52.76 10.34
C GLY A 234 -34.39 51.74 10.91
N ASP A 235 -35.60 51.64 10.37
CA ASP A 235 -36.59 50.65 10.86
C ASP A 235 -36.18 49.22 10.54
N LEU A 236 -36.41 48.31 11.50
CA LEU A 236 -36.21 46.87 11.32
C LEU A 236 -37.32 46.30 10.42
N LEU A 237 -36.94 45.84 9.23
CA LEU A 237 -37.88 45.25 8.27
C LEU A 237 -38.07 43.75 8.50
N PHE A 238 -36.98 43.05 8.78
CA PHE A 238 -36.96 41.58 8.81
C PHE A 238 -35.74 41.05 9.57
N THR A 239 -35.86 39.86 10.15
CA THR A 239 -34.71 39.09 10.66
C THR A 239 -34.64 37.78 9.90
N VAL A 240 -33.50 37.50 9.27
CA VAL A 240 -33.32 36.32 8.42
C VAL A 240 -33.47 35.03 9.27
N PRO A 241 -34.48 34.17 8.99
CA PRO A 241 -34.76 32.97 9.78
C PRO A 241 -33.69 31.92 9.55
N ASP A 242 -33.40 31.13 10.58
CA ASP A 242 -32.03 30.67 10.78
C ASP A 242 -31.86 29.22 11.23
N GLN A 243 -32.93 28.43 11.14
CA GLN A 243 -33.19 27.24 11.95
C GLN A 243 -32.22 26.05 11.79
N ARG A 244 -31.02 26.22 11.23
CA ARG A 244 -30.05 25.14 10.99
C ARG A 244 -28.59 25.42 11.32
N PHE A 245 -28.17 26.60 11.83
CA PHE A 245 -26.74 26.91 11.97
C PHE A 245 -26.36 27.71 13.24
N GLN A 246 -25.50 27.14 14.09
CA GLN A 246 -25.12 27.70 15.41
C GLN A 246 -24.02 28.77 15.41
N GLN A 247 -23.26 28.94 14.31
CA GLN A 247 -22.27 30.01 14.18
C GLN A 247 -22.24 30.52 12.74
N ARG A 248 -22.65 31.77 12.54
CA ARG A 248 -22.81 32.34 11.21
C ARG A 248 -22.68 33.86 11.23
N TRP A 249 -22.41 34.39 10.05
CA TRP A 249 -22.54 35.81 9.78
C TRP A 249 -23.23 36.03 8.44
N PHE A 250 -23.89 37.17 8.32
CA PHE A 250 -24.71 37.57 7.20
C PHE A 250 -23.99 38.65 6.39
N GLN A 251 -24.14 38.57 5.08
CA GLN A 251 -23.54 39.54 4.16
C GLN A 251 -24.55 39.88 3.06
N LEU A 252 -24.65 41.16 2.75
CA LEU A 252 -25.39 41.58 1.58
C LEU A 252 -24.49 41.43 0.35
N LEU A 253 -25.00 40.83 -0.73
CA LEU A 253 -24.17 40.60 -1.92
C LEU A 253 -24.00 41.85 -2.80
N SER A 254 -24.87 42.85 -2.62
CA SER A 254 -24.90 44.07 -3.42
C SER A 254 -24.97 45.32 -2.52
N GLU A 255 -23.91 45.57 -1.74
CA GLU A 255 -23.89 46.66 -0.73
C GLU A 255 -23.87 48.07 -1.32
N ALA A 256 -23.25 48.27 -2.49
CA ALA A 256 -22.97 49.59 -3.03
C ALA A 256 -24.22 50.43 -3.32
N ASP A 257 -25.38 49.78 -3.47
CA ASP A 257 -26.65 50.43 -3.84
C ASP A 257 -27.85 49.65 -3.30
N SER A 258 -27.80 49.15 -2.06
CA SER A 258 -28.95 48.47 -1.46
C SER A 258 -29.83 49.43 -0.67
N PRO A 259 -31.18 49.34 -0.77
CA PRO A 259 -32.07 50.11 0.08
C PRO A 259 -32.12 49.63 1.53
N VAL A 260 -31.39 48.57 1.84
CA VAL A 260 -31.35 47.96 3.17
C VAL A 260 -29.91 47.63 3.57
N GLN A 261 -29.68 47.59 4.87
CA GLN A 261 -28.46 47.09 5.47
C GLN A 261 -28.77 45.85 6.31
N ILE A 262 -27.82 44.92 6.39
CA ILE A 262 -27.94 43.74 7.25
C ILE A 262 -26.86 43.76 8.33
N GLU A 263 -27.27 43.53 9.57
CA GLU A 263 -26.35 43.34 10.68
C GLU A 263 -25.69 41.97 10.59
N ARG A 264 -24.36 42.00 10.58
CA ARG A 264 -23.51 40.84 10.30
C ARG A 264 -23.77 39.65 11.20
N ASP A 265 -23.98 39.84 12.50
CA ASP A 265 -24.03 38.73 13.46
C ASP A 265 -25.46 38.29 13.78
N SER A 266 -26.43 39.22 13.71
CA SER A 266 -27.83 38.96 14.05
C SER A 266 -28.70 38.58 12.84
N GLY A 267 -28.35 39.05 11.64
CA GLY A 267 -29.19 38.90 10.44
C GLY A 267 -30.39 39.83 10.41
N ARG A 268 -30.40 40.87 11.26
CA ARG A 268 -31.42 41.94 11.25
C ARG A 268 -31.22 42.88 10.07
N MET A 269 -32.28 43.15 9.34
CA MET A 269 -32.26 44.01 8.16
C MET A 269 -33.00 45.32 8.41
N TYR A 270 -32.32 46.43 8.16
CA TYR A 270 -32.82 47.78 8.41
C TYR A 270 -32.95 48.56 7.10
N LEU A 271 -33.97 49.42 7.00
CA LEU A 271 -34.16 50.30 5.85
C LEU A 271 -33.11 51.43 5.88
N THR A 272 -32.40 51.67 4.78
CA THR A 272 -31.39 52.74 4.70
C THR A 272 -31.75 53.88 3.75
N ARG A 273 -32.76 53.68 2.89
CA ARG A 273 -33.35 54.71 2.02
C ARG A 273 -34.78 54.32 1.62
N ASP A 274 -35.55 55.30 1.18
CA ASP A 274 -36.94 55.10 0.77
C ASP A 274 -37.06 54.08 -0.37
N LEU A 275 -38.02 53.16 -0.23
CA LEU A 275 -38.37 52.17 -1.25
C LEU A 275 -39.44 52.76 -2.16
N LEU A 276 -39.00 53.39 -3.25
CA LEU A 276 -39.90 53.92 -4.29
C LEU A 276 -40.48 52.81 -5.19
N GLU A 277 -39.76 51.69 -5.31
CA GLU A 277 -40.13 50.52 -6.10
C GLU A 277 -39.77 49.22 -5.35
N PRO A 278 -40.40 48.07 -5.69
CA PRO A 278 -40.03 46.78 -5.12
C PRO A 278 -38.54 46.47 -5.36
N ALA A 279 -37.81 46.10 -4.30
CA ALA A 279 -36.38 45.80 -4.37
C ALA A 279 -36.09 44.33 -4.05
N GLU A 280 -35.25 43.71 -4.87
CA GLU A 280 -34.72 42.38 -4.61
C GLU A 280 -33.38 42.47 -3.87
N VAL A 281 -33.29 41.81 -2.72
CA VAL A 281 -32.09 41.83 -1.89
C VAL A 281 -31.57 40.42 -1.68
N LEU A 282 -30.31 40.20 -2.08
CA LEU A 282 -29.64 38.92 -1.93
C LEU A 282 -28.75 38.93 -0.70
N VAL A 283 -29.11 38.10 0.28
CA VAL A 283 -28.33 37.88 1.50
C VAL A 283 -27.60 36.55 1.41
N LYS A 284 -26.29 36.58 1.65
CA LYS A 284 -25.46 35.39 1.80
C LYS A 284 -25.25 35.09 3.28
N ILE A 285 -25.59 33.87 3.69
CA ILE A 285 -25.35 33.35 5.03
C ILE A 285 -24.07 32.51 5.00
N HIS A 286 -23.08 32.87 5.81
CA HIS A 286 -21.82 32.16 5.92
C HIS A 286 -21.83 31.25 7.14
N ASN A 287 -21.36 30.01 7.00
CA ASN A 287 -21.22 29.06 8.11
C ASN A 287 -19.74 28.93 8.48
N SER A 288 -19.37 29.19 9.74
CA SER A 288 -18.02 28.99 10.22
C SER A 288 -17.78 27.54 10.65
N ARG A 289 -17.68 26.61 9.71
CA ARG A 289 -17.13 25.27 10.01
C ARG A 289 -15.61 25.27 9.85
N GLY A 290 -14.91 25.28 11.00
CA GLY A 290 -13.62 24.60 11.14
C GLY A 290 -12.34 25.40 10.89
N LYS A 291 -12.14 26.56 11.54
CA LYS A 291 -10.78 27.04 11.82
C LYS A 291 -10.23 26.18 12.96
N LYS A 292 -9.54 25.08 12.65
CA LYS A 292 -8.83 24.29 13.67
C LYS A 292 -7.84 25.23 14.38
N ARG A 293 -7.99 25.30 15.70
CA ARG A 293 -7.11 25.97 16.65
C ARG A 293 -5.65 25.60 16.35
N GLY A 294 -4.82 26.59 16.05
CA GLY A 294 -3.43 26.57 16.47
C GLY A 294 -3.43 26.99 17.93
N SER A 295 -3.13 26.06 18.82
CA SER A 295 -2.81 26.34 20.21
C SER A 295 -1.46 25.69 20.50
N LEU A 296 -0.50 26.57 20.79
CA LEU A 296 0.76 26.40 21.52
C LEU A 296 1.79 25.44 20.91
#